data_AF-A0A1X0N4T6-F1
#
_entry.id   AF-A0A1X0N4T6-F1
#
_cell.length_a   1.000
_cell.length_b   1.000
_cell.length_c   1.000
_cell.angle_alpha   90.00
_cell.angle_beta   90.00
_cell.angle_gamma   90.00
#
_symmetry.space_group_name_H-M   'P 1'
#
loop_
_entity.id
_entity.type
_entity.pdbx_description
1 polymer ?
#
loop_
_entity_poly.entity_id
_entity_poly.type
_entity_poly.pdbx_seq_one_letter_code
_entity_poly.pdbx_strand_id
1 'polypeptide(L)'
;MTKWKVAFLVMASASLAGCWQGDYAFEGKYYFSEGEECNAPSSASDREQYLIEITKEVRNGTALYSARFPIAAKLGAPIASVKSVSATDDNALTFEFAKPEVSGMFSGSASLDIVLTVKPNKSKEGHLWMTKAAFTSARDGKVIERDFLETFRNAGKIGKTGACLGKGSATLSVTHIHLRQVPHSDGAFP
;
A
#
# COMPACT_ATOMS: atom_id res chain seq x y z
N MET A 1 -57.61 1.48 -39.70
CA MET A 1 -56.43 2.30 -40.09
C MET A 1 -56.53 3.57 -39.24
N THR A 2 -55.60 4.01 -38.40
CA THR A 2 -54.15 3.80 -38.31
C THR A 2 -53.74 4.17 -36.87
N LYS A 3 -53.04 3.29 -36.16
CA LYS A 3 -52.32 3.59 -34.91
C LYS A 3 -50.99 4.25 -35.29
N TRP A 4 -50.62 5.38 -34.68
CA TRP A 4 -49.27 5.94 -34.53
C TRP A 4 -49.41 7.27 -33.75
N LYS A 5 -48.54 7.72 -32.85
CA LYS A 5 -47.25 7.26 -32.33
C LYS A 5 -47.02 8.00 -30.99
N VAL A 6 -46.53 7.28 -29.99
CA VAL A 6 -45.97 7.84 -28.75
C VAL A 6 -44.56 8.37 -29.02
N ALA A 7 -44.15 9.45 -28.36
CA ALA A 7 -42.78 9.58 -27.87
C ALA A 7 -42.69 10.63 -26.76
N PHE A 8 -42.82 10.18 -25.50
CA PHE A 8 -42.30 10.91 -24.35
C PHE A 8 -40.77 10.93 -24.47
N LEU A 9 -40.18 12.12 -24.60
CA LEU A 9 -38.75 12.33 -24.48
C LEU A 9 -38.37 12.27 -22.99
N VAL A 10 -38.00 11.07 -22.52
CA VAL A 10 -37.28 10.92 -21.26
C VAL A 10 -35.85 11.37 -21.51
N MET A 11 -35.57 12.62 -21.14
CA MET A 11 -34.22 13.15 -21.08
C MET A 11 -33.53 12.51 -19.88
N ALA A 12 -32.91 11.34 -20.11
CA ALA A 12 -32.00 10.76 -19.15
C ALA A 12 -30.77 11.66 -19.09
N SER A 13 -30.73 12.55 -18.10
CA SER A 13 -29.52 13.23 -17.68
C SER A 13 -28.55 12.15 -17.17
N ALA A 14 -27.75 11.60 -18.09
CA ALA A 14 -26.57 10.84 -17.75
C ALA A 14 -25.59 11.83 -17.11
N SER A 15 -25.74 12.05 -15.81
CA SER A 15 -24.69 12.62 -14.99
C SER A 15 -23.49 11.70 -15.16
N LEU A 16 -22.53 12.13 -15.97
CA LEU A 16 -21.17 11.60 -16.02
C LEU A 16 -20.49 11.96 -14.69
N ALA A 17 -20.97 11.38 -13.59
CA ALA A 17 -20.11 11.14 -12.45
C ALA A 17 -19.03 10.22 -13.00
N GLY A 18 -17.85 10.80 -13.24
CA GLY A 18 -16.71 10.10 -13.82
C GLY A 18 -16.61 8.72 -13.21
N CYS A 19 -16.77 7.71 -14.06
CA CYS A 19 -16.64 6.32 -13.68
C CYS A 19 -15.28 6.17 -13.03
N TRP A 20 -15.26 6.07 -11.69
CA TRP A 20 -14.05 5.80 -10.93
C TRP A 20 -13.49 4.49 -11.46
N GLN A 21 -12.42 4.63 -12.23
CA GLN A 21 -11.79 3.57 -12.98
C GLN A 21 -11.07 2.66 -11.98
N GLY A 22 -11.77 1.62 -11.52
CA GLY A 22 -11.22 0.51 -10.73
C GLY A 22 -10.31 0.96 -9.58
N ASP A 23 -10.90 1.58 -8.56
CA ASP A 23 -10.20 2.15 -7.40
C ASP A 23 -9.54 1.03 -6.57
N TYR A 24 -8.42 0.48 -7.04
CA TYR A 24 -7.63 -0.43 -6.22
C TYR A 24 -7.20 0.36 -4.98
N ALA A 25 -7.78 0.02 -3.83
CA ALA A 25 -7.48 0.68 -2.59
C ALA A 25 -6.08 0.26 -2.11
N PHE A 26 -5.07 1.05 -2.51
CA PHE A 26 -3.69 0.93 -2.05
C PHE A 26 -3.54 1.10 -0.55
N GLU A 27 -4.53 1.67 0.14
CA GLU A 27 -4.48 1.89 1.58
C GLU A 27 -4.39 0.57 2.35
N GLY A 28 -3.42 0.43 3.23
CA GLY A 28 -3.29 -0.71 4.14
C GLY A 28 -1.85 -1.02 4.52
N LYS A 29 -1.69 -2.05 5.35
CA LYS A 29 -0.39 -2.62 5.72
C LYS A 29 -0.10 -3.80 4.80
N TYR A 30 1.10 -3.83 4.24
CA TYR A 30 1.51 -4.84 3.27
C TYR A 30 2.73 -5.59 3.79
N TYR A 31 2.68 -6.91 3.67
CA TYR A 31 3.66 -7.87 4.16
C TYR A 31 4.35 -8.55 2.99
N PHE A 32 5.59 -8.97 3.17
CA PHE A 32 6.31 -9.67 2.11
C PHE A 32 5.65 -11.03 1.80
N SER A 33 5.63 -11.41 0.53
CA SER A 33 5.17 -12.71 0.05
C SER A 33 6.18 -13.26 -0.95
N GLU A 34 6.35 -14.58 -0.95
CA GLU A 34 7.41 -15.26 -1.71
C GLU A 34 6.93 -15.69 -3.10
N GLY A 35 7.78 -15.46 -4.10
CA GLY A 35 7.61 -15.94 -5.47
C GLY A 35 6.52 -15.23 -6.29
N GLU A 36 6.31 -15.71 -7.51
CA GLU A 36 5.31 -15.16 -8.44
C GLU A 36 3.87 -15.39 -7.95
N GLU A 37 3.62 -16.53 -7.28
CA GLU A 37 2.30 -16.91 -6.76
C GLU A 37 1.92 -16.16 -5.46
N CYS A 38 2.82 -15.31 -4.95
CA CYS A 38 2.64 -14.55 -3.71
C CYS A 38 2.32 -15.49 -2.54
N ASN A 39 3.18 -16.48 -2.31
CA ASN A 39 3.03 -17.44 -1.23
C ASN A 39 3.34 -16.79 0.13
N ALA A 40 2.79 -17.37 1.20
CA ALA A 40 3.17 -16.96 2.55
C ALA A 40 4.70 -17.13 2.72
N PRO A 41 5.40 -16.13 3.27
CA PRO A 41 6.85 -16.19 3.37
C PRO A 41 7.27 -17.31 4.34
N SER A 42 8.42 -17.92 4.09
CA SER A 42 8.99 -18.99 4.92
C SER A 42 9.49 -18.46 6.26
N SER A 43 9.99 -17.21 6.29
CA SER A 43 10.48 -16.50 7.47
C SER A 43 9.34 -16.02 8.37
N ALA A 44 9.43 -16.33 9.67
CA ALA A 44 8.47 -15.83 10.66
C ALA A 44 8.49 -14.30 10.78
N SER A 45 9.67 -13.68 10.71
CA SER A 45 9.80 -12.21 10.77
C SER A 45 9.10 -11.51 9.60
N ASP A 46 9.11 -12.13 8.41
CA ASP A 46 8.45 -11.58 7.22
C ASP A 46 6.92 -11.69 7.29
N ARG A 47 6.39 -12.58 8.16
CA ARG A 47 4.94 -12.71 8.42
C ARG A 47 4.43 -11.69 9.42
N GLU A 48 5.25 -11.28 10.37
CA GLU A 48 4.84 -10.44 11.50
C GLU A 48 5.07 -8.95 11.26
N GLN A 49 6.10 -8.60 10.48
CA GLN A 49 6.46 -7.22 10.22
C GLN A 49 5.94 -6.79 8.85
N TYR A 50 5.08 -5.77 8.84
CA TYR A 50 4.69 -5.15 7.57
C TYR A 50 5.91 -4.49 6.95
N LEU A 51 6.05 -4.65 5.63
CA LEU A 51 7.11 -4.04 4.84
C LEU A 51 6.80 -2.56 4.61
N ILE A 52 5.56 -2.25 4.19
CA ILE A 52 5.11 -0.90 3.88
C ILE A 52 3.67 -0.72 4.35
N GLU A 53 3.39 0.43 4.94
CA GLU A 53 2.04 0.88 5.26
C GLU A 53 1.73 2.07 4.36
N ILE A 54 0.61 2.02 3.64
CA ILE A 54 0.15 3.07 2.73
C ILE A 54 -1.13 3.65 3.30
N THR A 55 -1.22 4.97 3.38
CA THR A 55 -2.42 5.69 3.82
C THR A 55 -2.97 6.53 2.67
N LYS A 56 -4.30 6.66 2.60
CA LYS A 56 -5.00 7.48 1.59
C LYS A 56 -5.52 8.75 2.23
N GLU A 57 -5.33 9.88 1.55
CA GLU A 57 -5.95 11.16 1.88
C GLU A 57 -6.62 11.70 0.61
N VAL A 58 -7.87 12.15 0.71
CA VAL A 58 -8.58 12.75 -0.43
C VAL A 58 -8.52 14.27 -0.29
N ARG A 59 -7.88 14.94 -1.25
CA ARG A 59 -7.81 16.41 -1.33
C ARG A 59 -8.38 16.88 -2.66
N ASN A 60 -9.38 17.77 -2.62
CA ASN A 60 -10.02 18.33 -3.81
C ASN A 60 -10.52 17.26 -4.80
N GLY A 61 -11.02 16.13 -4.29
CA GLY A 61 -11.49 15.01 -5.13
C GLY A 61 -10.39 14.12 -5.69
N THR A 62 -9.11 14.42 -5.43
CA THR A 62 -7.96 13.61 -5.83
C THR A 62 -7.47 12.76 -4.65
N ALA A 63 -7.25 11.47 -4.88
CA ALA A 63 -6.60 10.58 -3.92
C ALA A 63 -5.09 10.80 -3.92
N LEU A 64 -4.54 11.12 -2.76
CA LEU A 64 -3.12 11.20 -2.49
C LEU A 64 -2.74 10.12 -1.48
N TYR A 65 -1.59 9.49 -1.68
CA TYR A 65 -1.12 8.39 -0.87
C TYR A 65 0.20 8.75 -0.22
N SER A 66 0.35 8.45 1.07
CA SER A 66 1.64 8.53 1.76
C SER A 66 2.05 7.14 2.24
N ALA A 67 3.34 6.93 2.48
CA ALA A 67 3.85 5.63 2.91
C ALA A 67 4.72 5.72 4.16
N ARG A 68 4.67 4.67 4.96
CA ARG A 68 5.62 4.38 6.04
C ARG A 68 6.39 3.12 5.69
N PHE A 69 7.71 3.21 5.64
CA PHE A 69 8.63 2.13 5.32
C PHE A 69 9.59 1.93 6.50
N PRO A 70 9.29 1.01 7.46
CA PRO A 70 10.10 0.83 8.66
C PRO A 70 11.58 0.49 8.40
N ILE A 71 11.88 -0.15 7.26
CA ILE A 71 13.26 -0.47 6.87
C ILE A 71 14.06 0.80 6.54
N ALA A 72 13.43 1.90 6.11
CA ALA A 72 14.11 3.17 5.87
C ALA A 72 14.90 3.64 7.10
N ALA A 73 14.32 3.52 8.29
CA ALA A 73 14.99 3.90 9.54
C ALA A 73 16.24 3.06 9.82
N LYS A 74 16.22 1.76 9.50
CA LYS A 74 17.39 0.88 9.65
C LYS A 74 18.54 1.29 8.72
N LEU A 75 18.22 1.94 7.60
CA LEU A 75 19.19 2.45 6.64
C LEU A 75 19.63 3.90 6.95
N GLY A 76 18.94 4.58 7.86
CA GLY A 76 19.25 5.95 8.27
C GLY A 76 18.37 7.04 7.64
N ALA A 77 17.30 6.67 6.93
CA ALA A 77 16.30 7.58 6.37
C ALA A 77 15.04 7.66 7.25
N PRO A 78 14.20 8.71 7.12
CA PRO A 78 12.92 8.79 7.80
C PRO A 78 11.99 7.62 7.44
N ILE A 79 11.17 7.19 8.40
CA ILE A 79 10.17 6.12 8.19
C ILE A 79 9.09 6.58 7.20
N ALA A 80 8.72 7.86 7.21
CA ALA A 80 7.66 8.40 6.38
C ALA A 80 8.19 8.92 5.04
N SER A 81 7.39 8.78 3.99
CA SER A 81 7.70 9.33 2.67
C SER A 81 7.76 10.85 2.71
N VAL A 82 8.62 11.45 1.88
CA VAL A 82 8.84 12.91 1.80
C VAL A 82 7.55 13.67 1.46
N LYS A 83 6.70 13.09 0.62
CA LYS A 83 5.44 13.67 0.17
C LYS A 83 4.41 12.60 -0.13
N SER A 84 3.14 13.03 -0.16
CA SER A 84 2.07 12.22 -0.72
C SER A 84 2.09 12.24 -2.25
N VAL A 85 1.66 11.15 -2.88
CA VAL A 85 1.68 10.96 -4.34
C VAL A 85 0.34 10.48 -4.86
N SER A 86 -0.01 10.85 -6.08
CA SER A 86 -1.15 10.26 -6.80
C SER A 86 -0.70 9.04 -7.60
N ALA A 87 -1.64 8.14 -7.89
CA ALA A 87 -1.39 7.05 -8.83
C ALA A 87 -1.09 7.61 -10.23
N THR A 88 -0.15 7.00 -10.94
CA THR A 88 0.08 7.25 -12.36
C THR A 88 -1.00 6.58 -13.22
N ASP A 89 -1.00 6.84 -14.53
CA ASP A 89 -1.91 6.19 -15.49
C ASP A 89 -1.79 4.65 -15.50
N ASP A 90 -0.62 4.14 -15.13
CA ASP A 90 -0.34 2.69 -14.98
C ASP A 90 -0.78 2.13 -13.62
N ASN A 91 -1.47 2.91 -12.80
CA ASN A 91 -1.77 2.62 -11.40
C ASN A 91 -0.51 2.30 -10.58
N ALA A 92 0.55 3.10 -10.72
CA ALA A 92 1.74 2.98 -9.90
C ALA A 92 1.82 4.11 -8.87
N LEU A 93 2.31 3.79 -7.66
CA LEU A 93 2.70 4.76 -6.65
C LEU A 93 4.21 4.68 -6.46
N THR A 94 4.89 5.83 -6.52
CA THR A 94 6.32 5.92 -6.26
C THR A 94 6.55 6.80 -5.03
N PHE A 95 7.09 6.20 -3.97
CA PHE A 95 7.39 6.86 -2.71
C PHE A 95 8.89 7.11 -2.59
N GLU A 96 9.22 8.28 -2.05
CA GLU A 96 10.59 8.70 -1.78
C GLU A 96 10.77 8.87 -0.27
N PHE A 97 11.87 8.34 0.28
CA PHE A 97 12.26 8.49 1.68
C PHE A 97 13.69 9.04 1.71
N ALA A 98 13.80 10.34 1.94
CA ALA A 98 15.06 11.04 1.83
C ALA A 98 15.53 11.62 3.17
N LYS A 99 16.83 11.52 3.40
CA LYS A 99 17.57 12.29 4.40
C LYS A 99 18.61 13.14 3.67
N PRO A 100 18.46 14.47 3.64
CA PRO A 100 19.47 15.33 3.07
C PRO A 100 20.76 15.30 3.90
N GLU A 101 21.89 15.55 3.25
CA GLU A 101 23.14 15.82 3.94
C GLU A 101 23.01 17.15 4.71
N VAL A 102 23.37 17.14 5.99
CA VAL A 102 23.37 18.35 6.81
C VAL A 102 24.81 18.87 6.88
N SER A 103 25.07 20.00 6.23
CA SER A 103 26.36 20.69 6.34
C SER A 103 26.47 21.33 7.73
N GLY A 104 27.39 20.85 8.57
CA GLY A 104 27.67 21.39 9.89
C GLY A 104 29.13 21.14 10.32
N MET A 105 29.56 21.76 11.43
CA MET A 105 30.96 21.72 11.95
C MET A 105 31.49 20.29 12.22
N PHE A 106 30.60 19.31 12.31
CA PHE A 106 30.91 17.87 12.33
C PHE A 106 30.41 17.24 11.01
N SER A 107 31.10 17.51 9.90
CA SER A 107 30.70 17.00 8.58
C SER A 107 31.03 15.50 8.44
N GLY A 108 30.00 14.66 8.36
CA GLY A 108 30.15 13.23 8.10
C GLY A 108 28.85 12.44 7.92
N SER A 109 27.68 13.09 7.93
CA SER A 109 26.40 12.42 7.72
C SER A 109 26.14 12.21 6.23
N ALA A 110 26.08 10.96 5.78
CA ALA A 110 25.72 10.63 4.41
C ALA A 110 24.31 11.15 4.04
N SER A 111 24.14 11.62 2.81
CA SER A 111 22.80 11.72 2.24
C SER A 111 22.28 10.31 1.96
N LEU A 112 20.97 10.14 2.07
CA LEU A 112 20.32 8.88 1.73
C LEU A 112 18.99 9.18 1.06
N ASP A 113 18.76 8.55 -0.08
CA ASP A 113 17.49 8.53 -0.78
C ASP A 113 17.06 7.08 -0.99
N ILE A 114 15.79 6.78 -0.78
CA ILE A 114 15.19 5.47 -0.99
C ILE A 114 13.94 5.67 -1.84
N VAL A 115 13.88 4.99 -2.97
CA VAL A 115 12.76 5.05 -3.91
C VAL A 115 12.08 3.69 -4.00
N LEU A 116 10.79 3.65 -3.67
CA LEU A 116 9.94 2.47 -3.78
C LEU A 116 8.84 2.71 -4.80
N THR A 117 8.63 1.77 -5.73
CA THR A 117 7.49 1.80 -6.66
C THR A 117 6.63 0.56 -6.48
N VAL A 118 5.34 0.76 -6.22
CA VAL A 118 4.34 -0.30 -6.09
C VAL A 118 3.23 -0.15 -7.12
N LYS A 119 2.67 -1.27 -7.58
CA LYS A 119 1.50 -1.32 -8.46
C LYS A 119 0.57 -2.48 -8.07
N PRO A 120 -0.73 -2.44 -8.38
CA PRO A 120 -1.64 -3.54 -8.12
C PRO A 120 -1.17 -4.84 -8.78
N ASN A 121 -1.27 -5.95 -8.05
CA ASN A 121 -1.17 -7.27 -8.63
C ASN A 121 -2.51 -7.63 -9.27
N LYS A 122 -2.63 -7.47 -10.59
CA LYS A 122 -3.87 -7.75 -11.33
C LYS A 122 -4.30 -9.22 -11.26
N SER A 123 -3.38 -10.13 -10.94
CA SER A 123 -3.66 -11.56 -10.83
C SER A 123 -4.13 -11.98 -9.43
N LYS A 124 -4.00 -11.11 -8.41
CA LYS A 124 -4.31 -11.46 -7.01
C LYS A 124 -4.81 -10.24 -6.24
N GLU A 125 -6.10 -10.27 -5.87
CA GLU A 125 -6.72 -9.19 -5.10
C GLU A 125 -6.00 -8.97 -3.76
N GLY A 126 -5.93 -7.72 -3.31
CA GLY A 126 -5.26 -7.35 -2.07
C GLY A 126 -3.74 -7.52 -2.12
N HIS A 127 -3.14 -7.75 -3.29
CA HIS A 127 -1.69 -7.83 -3.43
C HIS A 127 -1.13 -6.69 -4.28
N LEU A 128 0.08 -6.27 -3.94
CA LEU A 128 0.87 -5.31 -4.71
C LEU A 128 2.13 -5.98 -5.25
N TRP A 129 2.59 -5.51 -6.40
CA TRP A 129 3.95 -5.71 -6.86
C TRP A 129 4.80 -4.52 -6.46
N MET A 130 5.83 -4.75 -5.64
CA MET A 130 6.95 -3.81 -5.51
C MET A 130 7.92 -4.06 -6.66
N THR A 131 7.90 -3.13 -7.60
CA THR A 131 8.63 -3.23 -8.89
C THR A 131 9.97 -2.51 -8.85
N LYS A 132 10.12 -1.54 -7.95
CA LYS A 132 11.37 -0.82 -7.68
C LYS A 132 11.55 -0.69 -6.18
N ALA A 133 12.77 -0.98 -5.71
CA ALA A 133 13.23 -0.59 -4.40
C ALA A 133 14.72 -0.28 -4.51
N ALA A 134 15.07 0.99 -4.65
CA ALA A 134 16.45 1.43 -4.79
C ALA A 134 16.86 2.31 -3.60
N PHE A 135 18.13 2.26 -3.21
CA PHE A 135 18.70 3.31 -2.37
C PHE A 135 19.95 3.90 -2.99
N THR A 136 20.09 5.20 -2.80
CA THR A 136 21.23 6.00 -3.20
C THR A 136 21.77 6.70 -1.97
N SER A 137 23.04 6.48 -1.64
CA SER A 137 23.72 7.19 -0.57
C SER A 137 24.90 7.97 -1.11
N ALA A 138 25.04 9.25 -0.76
CA ALA A 138 26.24 10.01 -1.04
C ALA A 138 26.99 10.32 0.26
N ARG A 139 28.29 10.04 0.28
CA ARG A 139 29.18 10.35 1.41
C ARG A 139 30.56 10.71 0.88
N ASP A 140 31.12 11.82 1.35
CA ASP A 140 32.48 12.27 0.99
C ASP A 140 32.70 12.29 -0.53
N GLY A 141 31.70 12.76 -1.29
CA GLY A 141 31.73 12.83 -2.76
C GLY A 141 31.58 11.48 -3.49
N LYS A 142 31.46 10.36 -2.77
CA LYS A 142 31.19 9.04 -3.35
C LYS A 142 29.70 8.72 -3.30
N VAL A 143 29.15 8.31 -4.44
CA VAL A 143 27.75 7.86 -4.57
C VAL A 143 27.72 6.33 -4.64
N ILE A 144 26.87 5.72 -3.82
CA ILE A 144 26.59 4.29 -3.84
C ILE A 144 25.11 4.13 -4.17
N GLU A 145 24.82 3.39 -5.23
CA GLU A 145 23.47 3.00 -5.62
C GLU A 145 23.31 1.48 -5.46
N ARG A 146 22.15 1.05 -4.95
CA ARG A 146 21.82 -0.37 -4.79
C ARG A 146 20.35 -0.61 -5.07
N ASP A 147 20.08 -1.74 -5.70
CA ASP A 147 18.73 -2.29 -5.88
C ASP A 147 18.45 -3.32 -4.77
N PHE A 148 17.52 -3.02 -3.86
CA PHE A 148 17.11 -3.95 -2.80
C PHE A 148 16.49 -5.22 -3.36
N LEU A 149 15.81 -5.14 -4.51
CA LEU A 149 15.14 -6.30 -5.10
C LEU A 149 16.14 -7.25 -5.77
N GLU A 150 17.34 -6.80 -6.09
CA GLU A 150 18.36 -7.62 -6.74
C GLU A 150 18.72 -8.85 -5.90
N THR A 151 18.99 -8.66 -4.60
CA THR A 151 19.28 -9.76 -3.68
C THR A 151 18.12 -10.76 -3.61
N PHE A 152 16.87 -10.27 -3.57
CA PHE A 152 15.70 -11.13 -3.53
C PHE A 152 15.47 -11.88 -4.85
N ARG A 153 15.74 -11.24 -6.00
CA ARG A 153 15.72 -11.88 -7.32
C ARG A 153 16.76 -12.99 -7.40
N ASN A 154 17.99 -12.70 -7.02
CA ASN A 154 19.10 -13.66 -7.06
C ASN A 154 18.86 -14.86 -6.12
N ALA A 155 18.15 -14.65 -5.03
CA ALA A 155 17.72 -15.70 -4.11
C ALA A 155 16.44 -16.45 -4.55
N GLY A 156 15.84 -16.10 -5.70
CA GLY A 156 14.60 -16.71 -6.18
C GLY A 156 13.37 -16.41 -5.32
N LYS A 157 13.44 -15.40 -4.45
CA LYS A 157 12.38 -15.08 -3.47
C LYS A 157 11.25 -14.24 -4.04
N ILE A 158 11.41 -13.66 -5.22
CA ILE A 158 10.43 -12.75 -5.83
C ILE A 158 10.12 -13.13 -7.28
N GLY A 159 8.97 -12.67 -7.76
CA GLY A 159 8.53 -12.90 -9.13
C GLY A 159 9.33 -12.11 -10.17
N LYS A 160 9.10 -12.42 -11.45
CA LYS A 160 9.65 -11.67 -12.60
C LYS A 160 9.21 -10.21 -12.58
N THR A 161 7.99 -9.96 -12.09
CA THR A 161 7.41 -8.61 -11.99
C THR A 161 8.02 -7.79 -10.85
N GLY A 162 8.46 -8.44 -9.77
CA GLY A 162 8.97 -7.79 -8.57
C GLY A 162 8.63 -8.56 -7.30
N ALA A 163 8.82 -7.94 -6.14
CA ALA A 163 8.43 -8.53 -4.85
C ALA A 163 6.92 -8.46 -4.68
N CYS A 164 6.29 -9.59 -4.35
CA CYS A 164 4.88 -9.60 -4.04
C CYS A 164 4.64 -9.16 -2.60
N LEU A 165 3.65 -8.28 -2.40
CA LEU A 165 3.24 -7.83 -1.09
C LEU A 165 1.77 -8.15 -0.86
N GLY A 166 1.48 -8.96 0.17
CA GLY A 166 0.11 -9.26 0.58
C GLY A 166 -0.41 -8.22 1.56
N LYS A 167 -1.61 -7.70 1.33
CA LYS A 167 -2.29 -6.84 2.29
C LYS A 167 -2.64 -7.65 3.53
N GLY A 168 -2.21 -7.18 4.69
CA GLY A 168 -2.60 -7.78 5.96
C GLY A 168 -4.11 -7.67 6.15
N SER A 169 -4.72 -8.74 6.62
CA SER A 169 -6.09 -8.68 7.13
C SER A 169 -6.09 -7.72 8.31
N ALA A 170 -6.78 -6.58 8.19
CA ALA A 170 -7.16 -5.84 9.38
C ALA A 170 -7.98 -6.82 10.23
N THR A 171 -7.43 -7.29 11.35
CA THR A 171 -8.19 -8.04 12.33
C THR A 171 -9.24 -7.08 12.86
N LEU A 172 -10.39 -7.01 12.20
CA LEU A 172 -11.63 -6.63 12.82
C LEU A 172 -11.89 -7.73 13.85
N SER A 173 -11.29 -7.61 15.03
CA SER A 173 -11.83 -8.22 16.24
C SER A 173 -13.15 -7.52 16.55
N VAL A 174 -14.16 -7.80 15.73
CA VAL A 174 -15.54 -7.78 16.22
C VAL A 174 -15.64 -9.05 17.04
N THR A 175 -15.17 -8.97 18.29
CA THR A 175 -15.63 -9.88 19.32
C THR A 175 -17.14 -9.63 19.39
N HIS A 176 -17.93 -10.48 18.73
CA HIS A 176 -19.33 -10.64 19.07
C HIS A 176 -19.36 -11.07 20.53
N ILE A 177 -19.46 -10.10 21.43
CA ILE A 177 -19.84 -10.34 22.82
C ILE A 177 -21.25 -10.90 22.72
N HIS A 178 -21.34 -12.22 22.77
CA HIS A 178 -22.59 -12.92 22.98
C HIS A 178 -22.99 -12.62 24.43
N LEU A 179 -23.70 -11.50 24.63
CA LEU A 179 -24.41 -11.25 25.87
C LEU A 179 -25.44 -12.37 26.02
N ARG A 180 -25.08 -13.42 26.77
CA ARG A 180 -26.04 -14.38 27.30
C ARG A 180 -27.06 -13.60 28.10
N GLN A 181 -28.26 -13.43 27.57
CA GLN A 181 -29.42 -13.10 28.38
C GLN A 181 -29.59 -14.22 29.40
N VAL A 182 -29.44 -13.86 30.68
CA VAL A 182 -29.83 -14.70 31.81
C VAL A 182 -31.36 -14.68 31.86
N PRO A 183 -32.06 -15.81 31.75
CA PRO A 183 -33.49 -15.83 32.00
C PRO A 183 -33.73 -15.60 33.49
N HIS A 184 -34.48 -14.55 33.80
CA HIS A 184 -35.04 -14.28 35.12
C HIS A 184 -36.11 -15.36 35.37
N SER A 185 -35.83 -16.27 36.30
CA SER A 185 -36.79 -17.22 36.82
C SER A 185 -37.65 -16.52 37.87
N ASP A 186 -38.93 -16.31 37.55
CA ASP A 186 -39.96 -15.89 38.50
C ASP A 186 -40.13 -16.96 39.58
N GLY A 187 -39.58 -16.67 40.76
CA GLY A 187 -39.83 -17.42 41.98
C GLY A 187 -41.10 -16.91 42.65
N ALA A 188 -42.21 -17.60 42.40
CA ALA A 188 -43.42 -17.51 43.21
C ALA A 188 -43.14 -18.01 44.64
N PHE A 189 -43.43 -17.19 45.64
CA PHE A 189 -43.59 -17.62 47.03
C PHE A 189 -45.10 -17.62 47.37
N PRO A 190 -45.63 -18.66 48.03
CA PRO A 190 -46.93 -18.62 48.68
C PRO A 190 -46.91 -17.76 49.95
#